data_AF-A0A7X1ZHF0-F1
#
_entry.id   AF-A0A7X1ZHF0-F1
#
_cell.length_a   1.000
_cell.length_b   1.000
_cell.length_c   1.000
_cell.angle_alpha   90.00
_cell.angle_beta   90.00
_cell.angle_gamma   90.00
#
_symmetry.space_group_name_H-M   'P 1'
#
loop_
_entity.id
_entity.type
_entity.pdbx_description
1 polymer ?
#
loop_
_entity_poly.entity_id
_entity_poly.type
_entity_poly.pdbx_seq_one_letter_code
_entity_poly.pdbx_strand_id
1 'polypeptide(L)'
;MDKGQTVTIPLAEYRALMEDRAELVRVRGLAAGPVCFSSRARFRGDPEVVAFLNENATTASVEWLRDEAQRRFGPARAPSRSAIGRYVRRVRVSLGIGERHRQR
;
A
#
# COMPACT_ATOMS: atom_id res chain seq x y z
N MET A 1 -9.19 -9.45 -21.09
CA MET A 1 -7.79 -9.24 -20.66
C MET A 1 -7.44 -7.81 -21.04
N ASP A 2 -7.28 -6.94 -20.06
CA ASP A 2 -6.99 -5.52 -20.29
C ASP A 2 -5.53 -5.38 -20.74
N LYS A 3 -5.30 -4.79 -21.91
CA LYS A 3 -3.97 -4.61 -22.48
C LYS A 3 -3.36 -3.37 -21.83
N GLY A 4 -2.23 -3.54 -21.14
CA GLY A 4 -1.54 -2.45 -20.43
C GLY A 4 -1.35 -1.22 -21.33
N GLN A 5 -2.00 -0.12 -20.97
CA GLN A 5 -1.94 1.13 -21.72
C GLN A 5 -0.64 1.85 -21.37
N THR A 6 0.22 2.07 -22.37
CA THR A 6 1.47 2.83 -22.19
C THR A 6 1.15 4.31 -22.42
N VAL A 7 1.37 5.13 -21.40
CA VAL A 7 1.19 6.59 -21.47
C VAL A 7 2.58 7.22 -21.53
N THR A 8 2.82 8.05 -22.54
CA THR A 8 4.08 8.79 -22.68
C THR A 8 3.85 10.22 -22.22
N ILE A 9 4.62 10.66 -21.23
CA ILE A 9 4.56 12.02 -20.69
C ILE A 9 5.84 12.77 -21.07
N PRO A 10 5.76 14.04 -21.49
CA PRO A 10 6.94 14.88 -21.72
C PRO A 10 7.82 14.96 -20.48
N LEU A 11 9.15 15.01 -20.68
CA LEU A 11 10.11 15.04 -19.57
C LEU A 11 9.90 16.24 -18.62
N ALA A 12 9.46 17.39 -19.16
CA ALA A 12 9.16 18.58 -18.36
C ALA A 12 7.97 18.34 -17.42
N GLU A 13 6.90 17.71 -17.90
CA GLU A 13 5.74 17.35 -17.08
C GLU A 13 6.12 16.32 -16.02
N TYR A 14 6.96 15.34 -16.37
CA TYR A 14 7.48 14.38 -15.40
C TYR A 14 8.28 15.06 -14.28
N ARG A 15 9.08 16.09 -14.60
CA ARG A 15 9.83 16.85 -13.59
C ARG A 15 8.90 17.62 -12.65
N ALA A 16 7.90 18.31 -13.19
CA ALA A 16 6.92 19.02 -12.37
C ALA A 16 6.18 18.07 -11.41
N LEU A 17 5.77 16.89 -11.88
CA LEU A 17 5.16 15.87 -11.04
C LEU A 17 6.09 15.37 -9.92
N MET A 18 7.39 15.30 -10.19
CA MET A 18 8.39 14.92 -9.18
C MET A 18 8.64 16.02 -8.14
N GLU A 19 8.61 17.29 -8.54
CA GLU A 19 8.71 18.44 -7.64
C GLU A 19 7.48 18.53 -6.73
N ASP A 20 6.27 18.38 -7.28
CA ASP A 20 5.03 18.32 -6.51
C ASP A 20 5.05 17.16 -5.51
N ARG A 21 5.56 16.00 -5.93
CA ARG A 21 5.74 14.84 -5.03
C ARG A 21 6.71 15.16 -3.90
N ALA A 22 7.81 15.86 -4.16
CA ALA A 22 8.77 16.26 -3.14
C ALA A 22 8.14 17.25 -2.13
N GLU A 23 7.31 18.18 -2.60
CA GLU A 23 6.61 19.12 -1.74
C GLU A 23 5.53 18.41 -0.90
N LEU A 24 4.81 17.44 -1.47
CA LEU A 24 3.88 16.60 -0.72
C LEU A 24 4.55 15.79 0.39
N VAL A 25 5.75 15.26 0.14
CA VAL A 25 6.58 14.61 1.17
C VAL A 25 6.94 15.60 2.28
N ARG A 26 7.37 16.80 1.90
CA ARG A 26 7.80 17.86 2.84
C ARG A 26 6.64 18.38 3.70
N VAL A 27 5.50 18.70 3.10
CA VAL A 27 4.36 19.36 3.78
C VAL A 27 3.49 18.37 4.54
N ARG A 28 3.25 17.17 3.99
CA ARG A 28 2.34 16.18 4.60
C ARG A 28 3.05 15.05 5.35
N GLY A 29 4.39 15.01 5.35
CA GLY A 29 5.13 13.89 5.90
C GLY A 29 4.83 12.56 5.18
N LEU A 30 4.34 12.64 3.94
CA LEU A 30 4.09 11.46 3.12
C LEU A 30 5.44 10.79 2.86
N ALA A 31 5.59 9.51 3.18
CA ALA A 31 6.85 8.81 2.96
C ALA A 31 7.20 8.84 1.46
N ALA A 32 8.41 9.32 1.13
CA ALA A 32 8.91 9.45 -0.24
C ALA A 32 9.14 8.09 -0.97
N GLY A 33 8.78 6.98 -0.34
CA GLY A 33 8.93 5.62 -0.87
C GLY A 33 7.75 4.74 -0.46
N PRO A 34 7.69 3.50 -0.97
CA PRO A 34 6.74 2.51 -0.47
C PRO A 34 6.88 2.43 1.05
N VAL A 35 5.74 2.40 1.73
CA VAL A 35 5.66 2.61 3.18
C VAL A 35 6.26 1.41 3.92
N CYS A 36 7.57 1.40 4.05
CA CYS A 36 8.33 0.36 4.72
C CYS A 36 8.34 0.62 6.23
N PHE A 37 7.27 0.23 6.91
CA PHE A 37 7.22 0.29 8.36
C PHE A 37 7.89 -0.94 8.99
N SER A 38 8.85 -0.71 9.88
CA SER A 38 9.49 -1.77 10.65
C SER A 38 8.49 -2.42 11.62
N SER A 39 8.17 -3.70 11.40
CA SER A 39 7.74 -4.61 12.49
C SER A 39 7.78 -6.07 12.01
N ARG A 40 8.34 -6.92 12.86
CA ARG A 40 8.56 -8.39 12.93
C ARG A 40 7.73 -9.41 12.09
N ALA A 41 6.87 -9.00 11.17
CA ALA A 41 6.07 -9.93 10.39
C ALA A 41 6.85 -10.44 9.18
N ARG A 42 7.02 -11.77 9.08
CA ARG A 42 7.80 -12.48 8.04
C ARG A 42 7.47 -12.02 6.61
N PHE A 43 6.20 -11.73 6.33
CA PHE A 43 5.74 -11.28 5.00
C PHE A 43 6.28 -9.89 4.59
N ARG A 44 6.75 -9.05 5.52
CA ARG A 44 7.29 -7.73 5.17
C ARG A 44 8.67 -7.82 4.47
N GLY A 45 9.34 -8.97 4.55
CA GLY A 45 10.54 -9.24 3.75
C GLY A 45 10.23 -9.74 2.34
N ASP A 46 8.95 -9.94 2.03
CA ASP A 46 8.48 -10.39 0.72
C ASP A 46 7.94 -9.17 -0.07
N PRO A 47 8.73 -8.62 -0.99
CA PRO A 47 8.37 -7.38 -1.67
C PRO A 47 7.10 -7.52 -2.51
N GLU A 48 6.82 -8.70 -3.06
CA GLU A 48 5.62 -8.96 -3.87
C GLU A 48 4.35 -8.94 -3.02
N VAL A 49 4.39 -9.58 -1.84
CA VAL A 49 3.26 -9.57 -0.90
C VAL A 49 3.01 -8.17 -0.37
N VAL A 50 4.07 -7.41 -0.08
CA VAL A 50 3.94 -6.02 0.39
C VAL A 50 3.37 -5.11 -0.69
N ALA A 51 3.82 -5.24 -1.94
CA ALA A 51 3.27 -4.48 -3.08
C ALA A 51 1.78 -4.76 -3.26
N PHE A 52 1.40 -6.05 -3.29
CA PHE A 52 0.00 -6.47 -3.37
C PHE A 52 -0.86 -5.86 -2.26
N LEU A 53 -0.39 -5.91 -1.01
CA LEU A 53 -1.13 -5.35 0.12
C LEU A 53 -1.24 -3.82 0.03
N ASN A 54 -0.21 -3.12 -0.44
CA ASN A 54 -0.26 -1.66 -0.62
C ASN A 54 -1.29 -1.25 -1.67
N GLU A 55 -1.29 -1.93 -2.81
CA GLU A 55 -2.21 -1.65 -3.92
C GLU A 55 -3.68 -1.84 -3.52
N ASN A 56 -3.97 -2.81 -2.65
CA ASN A 56 -5.33 -3.23 -2.35
C ASN A 56 -5.82 -2.83 -0.94
N ALA A 57 -4.97 -2.25 -0.08
CA ALA A 57 -5.32 -1.93 1.32
C ALA A 57 -6.47 -0.91 1.48
N THR A 58 -6.65 -0.02 0.51
CA THR A 58 -7.68 1.04 0.57
C THR A 58 -9.04 0.56 0.10
N THR A 59 -9.08 -0.37 -0.85
CA THR A 59 -10.30 -0.80 -1.56
C THR A 59 -10.83 -2.16 -1.11
N ALA A 60 -9.95 -3.08 -0.71
CA ALA A 60 -10.34 -4.44 -0.39
C ALA A 60 -10.58 -4.68 1.12
N SER A 61 -11.38 -5.70 1.41
CA SER A 61 -11.57 -6.19 2.78
C SER A 61 -10.38 -7.04 3.22
N VAL A 62 -10.15 -7.13 4.54
CA VAL A 62 -9.08 -7.96 5.12
C VAL A 62 -9.25 -9.44 4.77
N GLU A 63 -10.49 -9.89 4.62
CA GLU A 63 -10.83 -11.27 4.26
C GLU A 63 -10.48 -11.57 2.81
N TRP A 64 -10.88 -10.69 1.89
CA TRP A 64 -10.50 -10.82 0.48
C TRP A 64 -8.99 -10.79 0.29
N LEU A 65 -8.29 -9.87 0.97
CA LEU A 65 -6.83 -9.76 0.91
C LEU A 65 -6.13 -11.04 1.38
N ARG A 66 -6.69 -11.71 2.39
CA ARG A 66 -6.14 -12.98 2.89
C ARG A 66 -6.30 -14.08 1.85
N ASP A 67 -7.51 -14.27 1.35
CA ASP A 67 -7.82 -15.37 0.44
C ASP A 67 -7.07 -15.19 -0.88
N GLU A 68 -7.00 -13.96 -1.37
CA GLU A 68 -6.25 -13.64 -2.59
C GLU A 68 -4.73 -13.74 -2.39
N ALA A 69 -4.19 -13.36 -1.22
CA ALA A 69 -2.77 -13.58 -0.91
C ALA A 69 -2.43 -15.07 -0.81
N GLN A 70 -3.31 -15.89 -0.22
CA GLN A 70 -3.15 -17.33 -0.19
C GLN A 70 -3.19 -17.94 -1.58
N ARG A 71 -4.10 -17.47 -2.45
CA ARG A 71 -4.22 -17.94 -3.83
C ARG A 71 -3.01 -17.57 -4.69
N ARG A 72 -2.47 -16.35 -4.55
CA ARG A 72 -1.36 -15.85 -5.38
C ARG A 72 0.02 -16.30 -4.90
N PHE A 73 0.28 -16.29 -3.60
CA PHE A 73 1.62 -16.50 -3.04
C PHE A 73 1.74 -17.82 -2.27
N GLY A 74 0.64 -18.53 -2.06
CA GLY A 74 0.60 -19.76 -1.28
C GLY A 74 0.54 -19.50 0.23
N PRO A 75 0.13 -20.51 1.02
CA PRO A 75 -0.09 -20.36 2.45
C PRO A 75 1.19 -20.07 3.25
N ALA A 76 2.36 -20.44 2.73
CA ALA A 76 3.65 -20.20 3.39
C ALA A 76 4.09 -18.72 3.35
N ARG A 77 3.71 -18.00 2.28
CA ARG A 77 4.04 -16.58 2.07
C ARG A 77 2.90 -15.65 2.47
N ALA A 78 1.66 -16.15 2.44
CA ALA A 78 0.49 -15.38 2.79
C ALA A 78 0.50 -14.93 4.26
N PRO A 79 0.28 -13.64 4.54
CA PRO A 79 0.18 -13.15 5.91
C PRO A 79 -1.09 -13.66 6.59
N SER A 80 -1.06 -13.78 7.92
CA SER A 80 -2.25 -14.08 8.70
C SER A 80 -3.29 -12.94 8.63
N ARG A 81 -4.57 -13.26 8.85
CA ARG A 81 -5.67 -12.27 8.88
C ARG A 81 -5.36 -11.08 9.79
N SER A 82 -4.83 -11.33 10.99
CA SER A 82 -4.46 -10.28 11.95
C SER A 82 -3.29 -9.42 11.45
N ALA A 83 -2.32 -10.01 10.76
CA ALA A 83 -1.21 -9.29 10.16
C ALA A 83 -1.69 -8.34 9.05
N ILE A 84 -2.58 -8.82 8.17
CA ILE A 84 -3.23 -8.01 7.12
C ILE A 84 -4.04 -6.88 7.76
N GLY A 85 -4.88 -7.18 8.76
CA GLY A 85 -5.70 -6.17 9.43
C GLY A 85 -4.87 -5.05 10.06
N ARG A 86 -3.76 -5.37 10.74
CA ARG A 86 -2.84 -4.35 11.27
C ARG A 86 -2.17 -3.54 10.16
N TYR A 87 -1.79 -4.21 9.07
CA TYR A 87 -1.16 -3.56 7.92
C TYR A 87 -2.11 -2.56 7.26
N VAL A 88 -3.31 -3.01 6.90
CA VAL A 88 -4.36 -2.21 6.26
C VAL A 88 -4.73 -1.00 7.12
N ARG A 89 -4.96 -1.20 8.42
CA ARG A 89 -5.24 -0.10 9.35
C ARG A 89 -4.13 0.95 9.32
N ARG A 90 -2.86 0.52 9.34
CA ARG A 90 -1.71 1.42 9.31
C ARG A 90 -1.65 2.20 8.00
N VAL A 91 -1.79 1.53 6.86
CA VAL A 91 -1.79 2.17 5.54
C VAL A 91 -2.91 3.21 5.45
N ARG A 92 -4.14 2.86 5.85
CA ARG A 92 -5.28 3.80 5.83
C ARG A 92 -5.07 5.01 6.73
N VAL A 93 -4.49 4.82 7.92
CA VAL A 93 -4.13 5.94 8.82
C VAL A 93 -3.08 6.84 8.17
N SER A 94 -2.03 6.26 7.60
CA SER A 94 -0.96 7.04 6.93
C SER A 94 -1.44 7.80 5.70
N LEU A 95 -2.46 7.30 5.01
CA LEU A 95 -3.09 7.97 3.87
C LEU A 95 -4.20 8.96 4.27
N GLY A 96 -4.51 9.09 5.56
CA GLY A 96 -5.60 9.94 6.05
C GLY A 96 -7.01 9.42 5.71
N ILE A 97 -7.12 8.16 5.27
CA ILE A 97 -8.39 7.48 4.91
C ILE A 97 -9.05 6.85 6.15
N GLY A 98 -8.34 6.78 7.28
CA GLY A 98 -8.88 6.26 8.53
C GLY A 98 -9.89 7.22 9.17
N GLU A 99 -11.18 6.86 9.16
CA GLU A 99 -12.18 7.45 10.03
C GLU A 99 -11.65 7.50 11.48
N ARG A 100 -11.63 8.72 12.03
CA ARG A 100 -11.62 8.92 13.48
C ARG A 100 -12.93 8.33 14.00
N HIS A 101 -12.93 7.04 14.36
CA HIS A 101 -14.00 6.50 15.20
C HIS A 101 -13.97 7.30 16.51
N ARG A 102 -14.82 8.34 16.58
CA ARG A 102 -15.25 8.96 17.83
C ARG A 102 -15.79 7.83 18.68
N GLN A 103 -15.15 7.57 19.80
CA GLN A 103 -15.81 6.91 20.91
C GLN A 103 -16.88 7.87 21.43
N ARG A 104 -18.13 7.41 21.43
CA ARG A 104 -19.19 7.90 22.31
C ARG A 104 -19.43 6.81 23.33
#